data_AF-A0A099KE75-F1
#
_entry.id   AF-A0A099KE75-F1
#
_cell.length_a   1.000
_cell.length_b   1.000
_cell.length_c   1.000
_cell.angle_alpha   90.00
_cell.angle_beta   90.00
_cell.angle_gamma   90.00
#
_symmetry.space_group_name_H-M   'P 1'
#
loop_
_entity.id
_entity.type
_entity.pdbx_description
1 polymer ?
#
loop_
_entity_poly.entity_id
_entity_poly.type
_entity_poly.pdbx_seq_one_letter_code
_entity_poly.pdbx_strand_id
1 'polypeptide(L)'
;MMNINQHQYLAVLGQINLDEVHIKQTFTYYQQRYLNSQIAQQFVQSHCQVLDDHCVDAFVGFCDRTMGTYLPKAKSPERAAIRGSLQRCGLIRASGHELFRGCIVFSSVDERDNIISATGYRIGRTRKGDKLIIYWHKPEPKAFVDTGMSYAKELINAKAYH
;
A
#
# COMPACT_ATOMS: atom_id res chain seq x y z
N MET A 1 -31.75 20.93 9.97
CA MET A 1 -31.34 19.55 10.31
C MET A 1 -30.37 19.06 9.24
N MET A 2 -29.08 18.96 9.54
CA MET A 2 -28.09 18.38 8.61
C MET A 2 -28.30 16.87 8.53
N ASN A 3 -28.38 16.36 7.30
CA ASN A 3 -28.75 14.99 6.97
C ASN A 3 -27.62 14.04 7.41
N ILE A 4 -27.92 13.00 8.21
CA ILE A 4 -26.94 12.04 8.75
C ILE A 4 -26.09 11.39 7.64
N ASN A 5 -26.67 11.20 6.45
CA ASN A 5 -25.98 10.70 5.25
C ASN A 5 -24.86 11.63 4.76
N GLN A 6 -25.01 12.95 4.93
CA GLN A 6 -24.03 13.93 4.48
C GLN A 6 -22.77 13.90 5.37
N HIS A 7 -22.92 13.67 6.67
CA HIS A 7 -21.79 13.52 7.59
C HIS A 7 -20.99 12.23 7.34
N GLN A 8 -21.66 11.10 7.08
CA GLN A 8 -20.99 9.86 6.71
C GLN A 8 -20.22 10.01 5.38
N TYR A 9 -20.82 10.66 4.39
CA TYR A 9 -20.17 10.90 3.11
C TYR A 9 -18.90 11.76 3.24
N LEU A 10 -18.97 12.87 4.00
CA LEU A 10 -17.82 13.73 4.25
C LEU A 10 -16.70 13.01 5.02
N ALA A 11 -17.05 12.15 5.98
CA ALA A 11 -16.08 11.34 6.71
C ALA A 11 -15.37 10.32 5.78
N VAL A 12 -16.11 9.67 4.89
CA VAL A 12 -15.55 8.74 3.89
C VAL A 12 -14.62 9.48 2.92
N LEU A 13 -15.04 10.65 2.39
CA LEU A 13 -14.18 11.47 1.53
C LEU A 13 -12.91 11.94 2.25
N GLY A 14 -13.04 12.38 3.50
CA GLY A 14 -11.89 12.75 4.33
C GLY A 14 -10.92 11.59 4.54
N GLN A 15 -11.44 10.38 4.77
CA GLN A 15 -10.62 9.20 4.96
C GLN A 15 -9.92 8.74 3.67
N ILE A 16 -10.62 8.78 2.52
CA ILE A 16 -10.04 8.47 1.21
C ILE A 16 -8.88 9.43 0.91
N ASN A 17 -9.07 10.73 1.16
CA ASN A 17 -8.02 11.72 0.93
C ASN A 17 -6.79 11.46 1.81
N LEU A 18 -6.97 11.06 3.07
CA LEU A 18 -5.85 10.67 3.94
C LEU A 18 -5.16 9.38 3.47
N ASP A 19 -5.90 8.40 2.95
CA ASP A 19 -5.33 7.17 2.41
C ASP A 19 -4.46 7.46 1.18
N GLU A 20 -4.89 8.34 0.27
CA GLU A 20 -4.06 8.81 -0.85
C GLU A 20 -2.76 9.46 -0.38
N VAL A 21 -2.85 10.35 0.62
CA VAL A 21 -1.67 11.05 1.17
C VAL A 21 -0.66 10.04 1.71
N HIS A 22 -1.10 9.04 2.48
CA HIS A 22 -0.20 8.04 3.05
C HIS A 22 0.37 7.08 1.99
N ILE A 23 -0.40 6.72 0.96
CA ILE A 23 0.08 5.96 -0.19
C ILE A 23 1.20 6.75 -0.88
N LYS A 24 0.96 8.01 -1.25
CA LYS A 24 1.95 8.85 -1.90
C LYS A 24 3.23 8.98 -1.07
N GLN A 25 3.10 9.25 0.23
CA GLN A 25 4.24 9.31 1.15
C GLN A 25 5.05 7.99 1.18
N THR A 26 4.38 6.84 1.16
CA THR A 26 5.03 5.52 1.17
C THR A 26 5.88 5.32 -0.08
N PHE A 27 5.36 5.63 -1.26
CA PHE A 27 6.11 5.47 -2.50
C PHE A 27 7.19 6.53 -2.70
N THR A 28 6.97 7.77 -2.23
CA THR A 28 8.04 8.78 -2.14
C THR A 28 9.18 8.27 -1.27
N TYR A 29 8.87 7.63 -0.14
CA TYR A 29 9.89 7.02 0.71
C TYR A 29 10.64 5.91 -0.04
N TYR A 30 9.95 5.01 -0.75
CA TYR A 30 10.60 3.99 -1.57
C TYR A 30 11.52 4.60 -2.63
N GLN A 31 11.10 5.66 -3.32
CA GLN A 31 11.94 6.37 -4.28
C GLN A 31 13.21 6.91 -3.62
N GLN A 32 13.09 7.56 -2.46
CA GLN A 32 14.25 8.03 -1.70
C GLN A 32 15.20 6.90 -1.33
N ARG A 33 14.69 5.74 -0.90
CA ARG A 33 15.52 4.56 -0.58
C ARG A 33 16.22 4.00 -1.82
N TYR A 34 15.58 4.04 -2.98
CA TYR A 34 16.17 3.61 -4.25
C TYR A 34 17.33 4.53 -4.67
N LEU A 35 17.11 5.85 -4.64
CA LEU A 35 18.14 6.84 -4.99
C LEU A 35 19.38 6.75 -4.08
N ASN A 36 19.21 6.27 -2.85
CA ASN A 36 20.29 6.08 -1.89
C ASN A 36 20.86 4.63 -1.86
N SER A 37 20.50 3.76 -2.80
CA SER A 37 20.94 2.36 -2.81
C SER A 37 21.59 1.98 -4.14
N GLN A 38 22.92 1.89 -4.12
CA GLN A 38 23.69 1.46 -5.30
C GLN A 38 23.33 0.03 -5.72
N ILE A 39 23.08 -0.88 -4.77
CA ILE A 39 22.65 -2.26 -5.05
C ILE A 39 21.31 -2.27 -5.79
N ALA A 40 20.37 -1.42 -5.37
CA ALA A 40 19.06 -1.33 -6.01
C ALA A 40 19.16 -0.80 -7.45
N GLN A 41 19.96 0.24 -7.66
CA GLN A 41 20.19 0.83 -8.98
C GLN A 41 20.90 -0.14 -9.93
N GLN A 42 21.91 -0.85 -9.44
CA GLN A 42 22.61 -1.90 -10.19
C GLN A 42 21.66 -3.03 -10.59
N PHE A 43 20.78 -3.46 -9.69
CA PHE A 43 19.79 -4.49 -10.01
C PHE A 43 18.89 -4.06 -11.17
N VAL A 44 18.33 -2.84 -11.11
CA VAL A 44 17.50 -2.29 -12.19
C VAL A 44 18.29 -2.21 -13.49
N GLN A 45 19.50 -1.64 -13.48
CA GLN A 45 20.32 -1.51 -14.68
C GLN A 45 20.62 -2.86 -15.35
N SER A 46 20.86 -3.90 -14.56
CA SER A 46 21.21 -5.23 -15.08
C SER A 46 19.99 -6.06 -15.52
N HIS A 47 18.78 -5.70 -15.08
CA HIS A 47 17.57 -6.48 -15.34
C HIS A 47 16.47 -5.70 -16.09
N CYS A 48 16.70 -4.43 -16.42
CA CYS A 48 15.71 -3.53 -17.04
C CYS A 48 15.01 -4.13 -18.26
N GLN A 49 15.75 -4.85 -19.12
CA GLN A 49 15.19 -5.50 -20.33
C GLN A 49 14.22 -6.65 -20.03
N VAL A 50 14.23 -7.20 -18.82
CA VAL A 50 13.42 -8.35 -18.38
C VAL A 50 12.34 -7.92 -17.38
N LEU A 51 12.48 -6.72 -16.80
CA LEU A 51 11.56 -6.13 -15.83
C LEU A 51 10.40 -5.40 -16.53
N ASP A 52 9.73 -6.09 -17.46
CA ASP A 52 8.52 -5.63 -18.18
C ASP A 52 8.68 -4.31 -18.98
N ASP A 53 7.77 -4.04 -19.91
CA ASP A 53 7.77 -2.79 -20.71
C ASP A 53 7.52 -1.54 -19.84
N HIS A 54 7.14 -1.73 -18.57
CA HIS A 54 6.82 -0.69 -17.61
C HIS A 54 8.04 0.03 -17.01
N CYS A 55 9.27 -0.42 -17.27
CA CYS A 55 10.48 0.22 -16.71
C CYS A 55 10.70 1.67 -17.17
N VAL A 56 10.14 2.09 -18.31
CA VAL A 56 10.46 3.38 -18.93
C VAL A 56 9.63 4.53 -18.35
N ASP A 57 8.37 4.26 -17.95
CA ASP A 57 7.43 5.29 -17.47
C ASP A 57 7.04 5.12 -15.98
N ALA A 58 7.46 4.04 -15.31
CA ALA A 58 7.10 3.80 -13.92
C ALA A 58 8.03 4.53 -12.92
N PHE A 59 7.44 5.06 -11.85
CA PHE A 59 8.22 5.52 -10.70
C PHE A 59 8.89 4.33 -10.02
N VAL A 60 10.23 4.33 -9.97
CA VAL A 60 11.03 3.28 -9.32
C VAL A 60 11.32 3.62 -7.86
N GLY A 61 11.18 2.62 -7.00
CA GLY A 61 11.44 2.70 -5.57
C GLY A 61 12.07 1.42 -5.01
N PHE A 62 12.53 1.47 -3.77
CA PHE A 62 13.11 0.34 -3.06
C PHE A 62 12.53 0.24 -1.65
N CYS A 63 11.83 -0.86 -1.37
CA CYS A 63 11.33 -1.17 -0.03
C CYS A 63 12.41 -1.92 0.76
N ASP A 64 13.32 -1.17 1.37
CA ASP A 64 14.50 -1.68 2.07
C ASP A 64 14.25 -2.06 3.54
N ARG A 65 12.98 -2.15 3.94
CA ARG A 65 12.52 -2.58 5.28
C ARG A 65 12.73 -1.54 6.39
N THR A 66 13.08 -0.30 6.04
CA THR A 66 13.38 0.77 7.02
C THR A 66 12.20 1.72 7.26
N MET A 67 11.15 1.68 6.45
CA MET A 67 10.00 2.58 6.59
C MET A 67 9.33 2.46 7.96
N GLY A 68 9.22 1.22 8.48
CA GLY A 68 8.68 0.97 9.82
C GLY A 68 9.46 1.62 10.96
N THR A 69 10.75 1.91 10.76
CA THR A 69 11.61 2.62 11.72
C THR A 69 11.62 4.14 11.52
N TYR A 70 11.25 4.61 10.32
CA TYR A 70 11.16 6.03 9.99
C TYR A 70 9.86 6.67 10.49
N LEU A 71 8.78 5.89 10.62
CA LEU A 71 7.59 6.31 11.35
C LEU A 71 7.96 6.46 12.86
N PRO A 72 7.71 7.62 13.53
CA PRO A 72 8.10 7.92 14.93
C PRO A 72 7.73 6.82 15.95
N LYS A 73 8.18 6.75 17.20
CA LYS A 73 7.87 5.56 18.05
C LYS A 73 6.35 5.31 18.28
N ALA A 74 6.00 4.05 18.52
CA ALA A 74 4.67 3.43 18.35
C ALA A 74 3.49 3.88 19.23
N LYS A 75 3.52 5.07 19.85
CA LYS A 75 2.56 5.46 20.90
C LYS A 75 1.65 6.67 20.57
N SER A 76 1.72 7.26 19.38
CA SER A 76 0.87 8.41 18.99
C SER A 76 -0.40 7.97 18.22
N PRO A 77 -1.59 8.57 18.48
CA PRO A 77 -2.83 8.35 17.71
C PRO A 77 -2.67 8.54 16.20
N GLU A 78 -1.86 9.51 15.80
CA GLU A 78 -1.55 9.82 14.40
C GLU A 78 -0.89 8.62 13.69
N ARG A 79 -0.03 7.88 14.39
CA ARG A 79 0.61 6.69 13.80
C ARG A 79 -0.35 5.52 13.65
N ALA A 80 -1.28 5.36 14.59
CA ALA A 80 -2.30 4.33 14.48
C ALA A 80 -3.19 4.62 13.26
N ALA A 81 -3.48 5.89 12.99
CA ALA A 81 -4.20 6.33 11.79
C ALA A 81 -3.41 6.02 10.50
N ILE A 82 -2.13 6.41 10.41
CA ILE A 82 -1.29 6.11 9.24
C ILE A 82 -1.17 4.60 9.02
N ARG A 83 -0.90 3.83 10.08
CA ARG A 83 -0.75 2.37 9.97
C ARG A 83 -2.05 1.70 9.59
N GLY A 84 -3.18 2.13 10.15
CA GLY A 84 -4.50 1.65 9.78
C GLY A 84 -4.83 1.96 8.32
N SER A 85 -4.46 3.16 7.85
CA SER A 85 -4.58 3.58 6.46
C SER A 85 -3.77 2.68 5.52
N LEU A 86 -2.49 2.46 5.81
CA LEU A 86 -1.64 1.60 5.00
C LEU A 86 -2.03 0.11 5.07
N GLN A 87 -2.65 -0.33 6.17
CA GLN A 87 -3.22 -1.67 6.27
C GLN A 87 -4.49 -1.82 5.44
N ARG A 88 -5.39 -0.84 5.47
CA ARG A 88 -6.57 -0.82 4.59
C ARG A 88 -6.12 -0.83 3.14
N CYS A 89 -5.23 0.07 2.73
CA CYS A 89 -4.80 0.10 1.34
C CYS A 89 -3.93 -1.12 0.93
N GLY A 90 -3.57 -2.02 1.85
CA GLY A 90 -2.87 -3.27 1.57
C GLY A 90 -1.34 -3.14 1.45
N LEU A 91 -0.77 -1.96 1.67
CA LEU A 91 0.69 -1.74 1.66
C LEU A 91 1.37 -2.25 2.93
N ILE A 92 0.63 -2.40 4.03
CA ILE A 92 1.08 -3.07 5.25
C ILE A 92 0.18 -4.28 5.52
N ARG A 93 0.80 -5.44 5.79
CA ARG A 93 0.09 -6.68 6.12
C ARG A 93 -0.48 -6.62 7.55
N ALA A 94 -1.40 -7.54 7.87
CA ALA A 94 -1.90 -7.72 9.23
C ALA A 94 -0.77 -7.99 10.25
N SER A 95 0.28 -8.72 9.86
CA SER A 95 1.49 -8.93 10.67
C SER A 95 2.31 -7.66 10.91
N GLY A 96 1.99 -6.58 10.21
CA GLY A 96 2.64 -5.30 10.35
C GLY A 96 3.87 -5.10 9.47
N HIS A 97 4.22 -6.09 8.66
CA HIS A 97 5.28 -5.98 7.66
C HIS A 97 4.77 -5.30 6.40
N GLU A 98 5.65 -4.51 5.77
CA GLU A 98 5.41 -3.94 4.45
C GLU A 98 5.16 -5.05 3.41
N LEU A 99 4.23 -4.80 2.49
CA LEU A 99 3.89 -5.72 1.40
C LEU A 99 5.12 -6.03 0.55
N PHE A 100 5.84 -4.98 0.16
CA PHE A 100 6.98 -5.00 -0.75
C PHE A 100 8.34 -5.25 -0.09
N ARG A 101 8.36 -5.73 1.16
CA ARG A 101 9.58 -5.94 1.94
C ARG A 101 10.71 -6.60 1.14
N GLY A 102 11.79 -5.85 0.89
CA GLY A 102 12.97 -6.29 0.14
C GLY A 102 12.80 -6.33 -1.38
N CYS A 103 11.92 -5.50 -1.96
CA CYS A 103 11.67 -5.44 -3.39
C CYS A 103 12.08 -4.10 -4.00
N ILE A 104 12.54 -4.13 -5.24
CA ILE A 104 12.43 -2.98 -6.15
C ILE A 104 10.97 -2.86 -6.54
N VAL A 105 10.42 -1.66 -6.50
CA VAL A 105 9.01 -1.38 -6.72
C VAL A 105 8.89 -0.45 -7.92
N PHE A 106 8.05 -0.81 -8.88
CA PHE A 106 7.66 0.02 -10.01
C PHE A 106 6.19 0.39 -9.84
N SER A 107 5.88 1.68 -9.78
CA SER A 107 4.51 2.18 -9.55
C SER A 107 3.87 2.79 -10.79
N SER A 108 2.61 2.38 -11.01
CA SER A 108 1.56 2.96 -11.85
C SER A 108 0.98 4.27 -11.29
N VAL A 109 0.89 5.36 -12.05
CA VAL A 109 0.07 6.53 -11.67
C VAL A 109 -1.06 6.80 -12.66
N ASP A 110 -2.13 7.46 -12.20
CA ASP A 110 -3.18 8.02 -13.06
C ASP A 110 -2.81 9.42 -13.61
N GLU A 111 -3.69 10.02 -14.39
CA GLU A 111 -3.54 11.38 -14.96
C GLU A 111 -3.42 12.49 -13.90
N ARG A 112 -3.66 12.20 -12.62
CA ARG A 112 -3.58 13.13 -11.49
C ARG A 112 -2.42 12.82 -10.55
N ASP A 113 -1.46 12.00 -10.99
CA ASP A 113 -0.32 11.52 -10.20
C ASP A 113 -0.71 10.71 -8.95
N ASN A 114 -1.91 10.12 -8.91
CA ASN A 114 -2.26 9.18 -7.84
C ASN A 114 -1.76 7.80 -8.18
N ILE A 115 -1.23 7.10 -7.19
CA ILE A 115 -0.66 5.76 -7.37
C ILE A 115 -1.80 4.74 -7.45
N ILE A 116 -1.93 4.08 -8.60
CA ILE A 116 -3.02 3.15 -8.89
C ILE A 116 -2.60 1.68 -8.78
N SER A 117 -1.32 1.39 -9.00
CA SER A 117 -0.78 0.04 -8.93
C SER A 117 0.72 0.05 -8.67
N ALA A 118 1.25 -1.09 -8.27
CA ALA A 118 2.68 -1.30 -8.19
C ALA A 118 3.07 -2.77 -8.33
N THR A 119 4.19 -3.00 -8.98
CA THR A 119 4.83 -4.31 -9.13
C THR A 119 6.16 -4.31 -8.41
N GLY A 120 6.37 -5.29 -7.54
CA GLY A 120 7.56 -5.43 -6.72
C GLY A 120 8.36 -6.67 -7.07
N TYR A 121 9.63 -6.49 -7.43
CA TYR A 121 10.58 -7.56 -7.71
C TYR A 121 11.52 -7.74 -6.52
N ARG A 122 11.47 -8.91 -5.89
CA ARG A 122 12.27 -9.21 -4.71
C ARG A 122 13.74 -9.29 -5.08
N ILE A 123 14.58 -8.60 -4.30
CA ILE A 123 16.03 -8.63 -4.46
C ILE A 123 16.71 -9.25 -3.25
N GLY A 124 17.83 -9.94 -3.50
CA GLY A 124 18.62 -10.63 -2.48
C GLY A 124 18.15 -12.06 -2.19
N ARG A 125 18.56 -12.60 -1.02
CA ARG A 125 18.34 -14.02 -0.69
C ARG A 125 16.85 -14.32 -0.47
N THR A 126 16.31 -15.17 -1.32
CA THR A 126 14.97 -15.76 -1.21
C THR A 126 15.05 -17.16 -0.60
N ARG A 127 14.02 -17.54 0.16
CA ARG A 127 13.81 -18.90 0.66
C ARG A 127 12.88 -19.67 -0.28
N LYS A 128 12.91 -21.01 -0.19
CA LYS A 128 11.98 -21.87 -0.93
C LYS A 128 10.54 -21.48 -0.57
N GLY A 129 9.76 -21.07 -1.56
CA GLY A 129 8.38 -20.62 -1.41
C GLY A 129 8.18 -19.09 -1.33
N ASP A 130 9.25 -18.29 -1.33
CA ASP A 130 9.10 -16.83 -1.39
C ASP A 130 8.52 -16.41 -2.75
N LYS A 131 7.50 -15.53 -2.72
CA LYS A 131 6.99 -14.88 -3.93
C LYS A 131 8.06 -13.92 -4.47
N LEU A 132 8.59 -14.18 -5.67
CA LEU A 132 9.60 -13.35 -6.30
C LEU A 132 9.03 -12.02 -6.82
N ILE A 133 7.79 -12.07 -7.30
CA ILE A 133 7.07 -10.89 -7.79
C ILE A 133 5.85 -10.67 -6.90
N ILE A 134 5.60 -9.42 -6.57
CA ILE A 134 4.44 -8.98 -5.79
C ILE A 134 3.69 -7.96 -6.62
N TYR A 135 2.37 -8.11 -6.68
CA TYR A 135 1.49 -7.13 -7.31
C TYR A 135 0.65 -6.45 -6.23
N TRP A 136 0.43 -5.16 -6.44
CA TRP A 136 -0.46 -4.35 -5.64
C TRP A 136 -1.30 -3.51 -6.58
N HIS A 137 -2.61 -3.49 -6.34
CA HIS A 137 -3.51 -2.53 -6.93
C HIS A 137 -4.15 -1.74 -5.80
N LYS A 138 -4.25 -0.44 -5.98
CA LYS A 138 -4.96 0.42 -5.05
C LYS A 138 -6.38 -0.11 -4.90
N PRO A 139 -6.84 -0.44 -3.68
CA PRO A 139 -8.19 -0.95 -3.52
C PRO A 139 -9.19 0.13 -3.89
N GLU A 140 -10.22 -0.27 -4.61
CA GLU A 140 -11.36 0.60 -4.89
C GLU A 140 -11.96 1.10 -3.58
N PRO A 141 -12.35 2.39 -3.46
CA PRO A 141 -12.93 2.95 -2.24
C PRO A 141 -14.12 2.13 -1.68
N LYS A 142 -14.83 1.41 -2.54
CA LYS A 142 -15.97 0.54 -2.18
C LYS A 142 -15.60 -0.86 -1.71
N ALA A 143 -14.37 -1.33 -1.92
CA ALA A 143 -13.95 -2.69 -1.55
C ALA A 143 -14.11 -2.98 -0.04
N PHE A 144 -14.05 -1.95 0.80
CA PHE A 144 -14.32 -2.06 2.24
C PHE A 144 -15.80 -2.08 2.60
N VAL A 145 -16.67 -1.46 1.79
CA VAL A 145 -18.12 -1.44 2.01
C VAL A 145 -18.68 -2.86 1.83
N ASP A 146 -18.25 -3.57 0.78
CA ASP A 146 -18.75 -4.91 0.48
C ASP A 146 -18.28 -5.94 1.51
N THR A 147 -17.01 -5.88 1.91
CA THR A 147 -16.46 -6.78 2.94
C THR A 147 -17.09 -6.51 4.31
N GLY A 148 -17.27 -5.24 4.68
CA GLY A 148 -17.92 -4.85 5.94
C GLY A 148 -19.41 -5.19 5.97
N MET A 149 -20.13 -5.00 4.85
CA MET A 149 -21.53 -5.39 4.72
C MET A 149 -21.73 -6.90 4.73
N SER A 150 -20.82 -7.67 4.13
CA SER A 150 -20.87 -9.14 4.19
C SER A 150 -20.73 -9.63 5.64
N TYR A 151 -19.78 -9.09 6.39
CA TYR A 151 -19.56 -9.45 7.79
C TYR A 151 -20.72 -9.02 8.70
N ALA A 152 -21.29 -7.83 8.47
CA ALA A 152 -22.47 -7.37 9.19
C ALA A 152 -23.70 -8.24 8.90
N LYS A 153 -23.90 -8.67 7.65
CA LYS A 153 -24.98 -9.61 7.28
C LYS A 153 -24.82 -10.97 7.95
N GLU A 154 -23.59 -11.49 8.03
CA GLU A 154 -23.31 -12.74 8.74
C GLU A 154 -23.60 -12.63 10.24
N LEU A 155 -23.22 -11.52 10.89
CA LEU A 155 -23.48 -11.29 12.31
C LEU A 155 -24.98 -11.08 12.62
N ILE A 156 -25.73 -10.47 11.71
CA ILE A 156 -27.19 -10.31 11.83
C ILE A 156 -27.88 -11.67 11.66
N ASN A 157 -27.49 -12.46 10.67
CA ASN A 157 -28.05 -13.79 10.42
C ASN A 157 -27.70 -14.79 11.53
N ALA A 158 -26.52 -14.69 12.13
CA ALA A 158 -26.11 -15.53 13.26
C ALA A 158 -26.89 -15.22 14.56
N LYS A 159 -27.49 -14.03 14.70
CA LYS A 159 -28.34 -13.65 15.85
C LYS A 159 -29.82 -13.94 15.65
N ALA A 160 -30.25 -14.31 14.44
CA ALA A 160 -31.64 -14.64 14.12
C ALA A 160 -31.98 -16.13 14.33
N TYR A 161 -30.98 -16.97 14.61
CA TYR A 161 -31.15 -18.37 15.02
C TYR A 161 -30.90 -18.52 16.53
N HIS A 162 -31.80 -18.00 17.35
CA HIS A 162 -31.95 -18.38 18.76
C HIS A 162 -33.41 -18.25 19.17
#